data_AF-A0A964ZFB5-F1
#
_entry.id   AF-A0A964ZFB5-F1
#
_cell.length_a   1.000
_cell.length_b   1.000
_cell.length_c   1.000
_cell.angle_alpha   90.00
_cell.angle_beta   90.00
_cell.angle_gamma   90.00
#
_symmetry.space_group_name_H-M   'P 1'
#
loop_
_entity.id
_entity.type
_entity.pdbx_description
1 polymer ?
#
loop_
_entity_poly.entity_id
_entity_poly.type
_entity_poly.pdbx_seq_one_letter_code
_entity_poly.pdbx_strand_id
1 'polypeptide(L)'
;MFEIAAKVIAFFYGLVPDYSFALAMVAVVVMLLITPLTLKSTKGMLEMQRLQPEMKKMQQQFKGDRQKLNEAMMKLYQEHKVNPLASCLPLLAQMPVFIIMFRAIHGLTHRDSINAPFTPKYFDHSSEIYRSLYGKTEMLSLGIDLAKKP
;
A
#
# COMPACT_ATOMS: atom_id res chain seq x y z
N MET A 1 -5.92 8.78 13.74
CA MET A 1 -5.37 8.40 12.43
C MET A 1 -6.37 7.62 11.59
N PHE A 2 -6.91 6.49 12.07
CA PHE A 2 -7.88 5.66 11.32
C PHE A 2 -9.22 6.36 11.04
N GLU A 3 -9.68 7.22 11.96
CA GLU A 3 -10.86 8.10 11.76
C GLU A 3 -10.74 9.01 10.53
N ILE A 4 -9.54 9.50 10.22
CA ILE A 4 -9.34 10.38 9.06
C ILE A 4 -9.53 9.59 7.76
N ALA A 5 -8.94 8.39 7.70
CA ALA A 5 -9.12 7.51 6.56
C ALA A 5 -10.58 7.10 6.37
N ALA A 6 -11.28 6.78 7.46
CA ALA A 6 -12.70 6.46 7.41
C ALA A 6 -13.56 7.65 6.93
N LYS A 7 -13.26 8.88 7.36
CA LYS A 7 -13.91 10.09 6.85
C LYS A 7 -13.66 10.32 5.36
N VAL A 8 -12.44 10.09 4.90
CA VAL A 8 -12.11 10.21 3.47
C VAL A 8 -12.85 9.15 2.65
N ILE A 9 -12.91 7.91 3.13
CA ILE A 9 -13.69 6.84 2.48
C ILE A 9 -15.18 7.21 2.46
N ALA A 10 -15.73 7.69 3.57
CA ALA A 10 -17.13 8.12 3.67
C ALA A 10 -17.44 9.29 2.72
N PHE A 11 -16.50 10.21 2.53
CA PHE A 11 -16.62 11.31 1.57
C PHE A 11 -16.72 10.80 0.13
N PHE A 12 -15.85 9.87 -0.28
CA PHE A 12 -15.92 9.30 -1.64
C PHE A 12 -17.15 8.42 -1.84
N TYR A 13 -17.60 7.71 -0.79
CA TYR A 13 -18.83 6.94 -0.84
C TYR A 13 -20.08 7.82 -0.99
N GLY A 14 -20.09 9.01 -0.39
CA GLY A 14 -21.19 9.98 -0.57
C GLY A 14 -21.27 10.59 -1.98
N LEU A 15 -20.19 10.50 -2.78
CA LEU A 15 -20.22 10.90 -4.19
C LEU A 15 -20.81 9.79 -5.07
N VAL A 16 -20.39 8.56 -4.82
CA VAL A 16 -20.89 7.36 -5.52
C VAL A 16 -21.06 6.27 -4.47
N PRO A 17 -22.29 5.79 -4.20
CA PRO A 17 -22.58 4.81 -3.15
C PRO A 17 -22.14 3.39 -3.55
N ASP A 18 -20.85 3.24 -3.86
CA ASP A 18 -20.19 1.97 -4.18
C ASP A 18 -18.90 1.84 -3.37
N TYR A 19 -18.77 0.70 -2.67
CA TYR A 19 -17.66 0.46 -1.75
C TYR A 19 -16.32 0.29 -2.48
N SER A 20 -16.31 -0.39 -3.63
CA SER A 20 -15.10 -0.60 -4.44
C SER A 20 -14.61 0.71 -5.03
N PHE A 21 -15.53 1.55 -5.51
CA PHE A 21 -15.23 2.89 -6.00
C PHE A 21 -14.62 3.78 -4.91
N ALA A 22 -15.25 3.83 -3.73
CA ALA A 22 -14.74 4.64 -2.62
C ALA A 22 -13.31 4.21 -2.21
N LEU A 23 -13.05 2.90 -2.10
CA LEU A 23 -11.72 2.38 -1.78
C LEU A 23 -10.69 2.66 -2.89
N ALA A 24 -11.09 2.48 -4.16
CA ALA A 24 -10.22 2.76 -5.31
C ALA A 24 -9.81 4.24 -5.35
N MET A 25 -10.74 5.16 -5.10
CA MET A 25 -10.44 6.59 -5.07
C MET A 25 -9.45 6.96 -3.96
N VAL A 26 -9.58 6.37 -2.76
CA VAL A 26 -8.59 6.57 -1.69
C VAL A 26 -7.22 6.04 -2.11
N ALA A 27 -7.16 4.86 -2.74
CA ALA A 27 -5.90 4.33 -3.26
C ALA A 27 -5.25 5.26 -4.29
N VAL A 28 -6.02 5.86 -5.20
CA VAL A 28 -5.53 6.83 -6.19
C VAL A 28 -4.97 8.08 -5.50
N VAL A 29 -5.69 8.66 -4.55
CA VAL A 29 -5.22 9.85 -3.81
C VAL A 29 -3.91 9.57 -3.10
N VAL A 30 -3.80 8.42 -2.43
CA VAL A 30 -2.56 8.06 -1.75
C VAL A 30 -1.43 7.80 -2.74
N MET A 31 -1.73 7.16 -3.87
CA MET A 31 -0.74 6.96 -4.92
C MET A 31 -0.23 8.28 -5.48
N LEU A 32 -1.09 9.29 -5.67
CA LEU A 32 -0.68 10.64 -6.08
C LEU A 32 0.24 11.31 -5.05
N LEU A 33 -0.04 11.15 -3.75
CA LEU A 33 0.80 11.69 -2.67
C LEU A 33 2.18 11.00 -2.61
N ILE A 34 2.24 9.69 -2.87
CA ILE A 34 3.49 8.90 -2.83
C ILE A 34 4.24 8.99 -4.16
N THR A 35 3.58 9.32 -5.29
CA THR A 35 4.19 9.47 -6.62
C THR A 35 5.49 10.28 -6.62
N PRO A 36 5.60 11.49 -6.02
CA PRO A 36 6.86 12.24 -6.01
C PRO A 36 7.99 11.49 -5.26
N LEU A 37 7.65 10.73 -4.22
CA LEU A 37 8.60 9.89 -3.50
C LEU A 37 9.01 8.67 -4.35
N THR A 38 8.04 8.03 -5.00
CA THR A 38 8.27 6.90 -5.92
C THR A 38 9.19 7.33 -7.06
N LEU A 39 8.95 8.47 -7.70
CA LEU A 39 9.79 9.00 -8.78
C LEU A 39 11.25 9.18 -8.35
N LYS A 40 11.48 9.70 -7.14
CA LYS A 40 12.84 9.81 -6.57
C LYS A 40 13.50 8.43 -6.36
N SER A 41 12.75 7.46 -5.85
CA SER A 41 13.26 6.09 -5.67
C SER A 41 13.51 5.38 -7.01
N THR A 42 12.64 5.54 -8.00
CA THR A 42 12.81 4.96 -9.35
C THR A 42 14.09 5.44 -10.02
N LYS A 43 14.45 6.72 -9.84
CA LYS A 43 15.74 7.24 -10.32
C LYS A 43 16.93 6.49 -9.71
N GLY A 44 16.92 6.25 -8.40
CA GLY A 44 17.96 5.45 -7.72
C GLY A 44 18.02 4.00 -8.21
N MET A 45 16.87 3.39 -8.49
CA MET A 45 16.79 2.04 -9.05
C MET A 45 17.37 1.94 -10.47
N LEU A 46 17.13 2.95 -11.32
CA LEU A 46 17.70 3.01 -12.66
C LEU A 46 19.23 3.12 -12.63
N GLU A 47 19.80 3.93 -11.73
CA GLU A 47 21.26 3.98 -11.54
C GLU A 47 21.81 2.64 -11.05
N MET A 48 21.12 1.95 -10.13
CA MET A 48 21.51 0.58 -9.73
C MET A 48 21.48 -0.41 -10.91
N GLN A 49 20.52 -0.30 -11.81
CA GLN A 49 20.46 -1.15 -13.02
C GLN A 49 21.66 -0.91 -13.93
N ARG A 50 22.12 0.34 -14.06
CA ARG A 50 23.34 0.67 -14.82
C ARG A 50 24.61 0.07 -14.20
N LEU A 51 24.64 -0.11 -12.87
CA LEU A 51 25.77 -0.73 -12.17
C LEU A 51 25.78 -2.26 -12.23
N GLN A 52 24.66 -2.92 -12.59
CA GLN A 52 24.61 -4.38 -12.71
C GLN A 52 25.73 -5.03 -13.54
N PRO A 53 26.11 -4.52 -14.73
CA PRO A 53 27.23 -5.09 -15.48
C PRO A 53 28.55 -5.03 -14.71
N GLU A 54 28.85 -3.94 -14.01
CA GLU A 54 30.08 -3.80 -13.21
C GLU A 54 30.06 -4.69 -11.96
N MET A 55 28.90 -4.80 -11.31
CA MET A 55 28.70 -5.75 -10.22
C MET A 55 28.95 -7.19 -10.68
N LYS A 56 28.48 -7.58 -11.88
CA LYS A 56 28.74 -8.91 -12.44
C LYS A 56 30.22 -9.15 -12.72
N LYS A 57 30.94 -8.14 -13.22
CA LYS A 57 32.40 -8.23 -13.43
C LYS A 57 33.14 -8.42 -12.10
N MET A 58 32.80 -7.65 -11.06
CA MET A 58 33.39 -7.84 -9.72
C MET A 58 33.06 -9.21 -9.13
N GLN A 59 31.82 -9.68 -9.27
CA GLN A 59 31.42 -11.01 -8.83
C GLN A 59 32.24 -12.11 -9.51
N GLN A 60 32.65 -11.92 -10.78
CA GLN A 60 33.54 -12.83 -11.50
C GLN A 60 34.99 -12.74 -11.03
N GLN A 61 35.51 -11.53 -10.79
CA GLN A 61 36.89 -11.30 -10.35
C GLN A 61 37.14 -11.81 -8.92
N PHE A 62 36.18 -11.64 -8.02
CA PHE A 62 36.29 -12.05 -6.61
C PHE A 62 35.55 -13.38 -6.33
N LYS A 63 35.41 -14.27 -7.33
CA LYS A 63 34.85 -15.61 -7.13
C LYS A 63 35.69 -16.39 -6.12
N GLY A 64 35.22 -16.46 -4.87
CA GLY A 64 35.86 -17.18 -3.77
C GLY A 64 36.15 -16.32 -2.54
N ASP A 65 36.18 -14.99 -2.68
CA ASP A 65 36.45 -14.06 -1.57
C ASP A 65 35.26 -13.13 -1.35
N ARG A 66 34.29 -13.62 -0.56
CA ARG A 66 33.06 -12.89 -0.23
C ARG A 66 33.33 -11.59 0.53
N GLN A 67 34.39 -11.53 1.33
CA GLN A 67 34.73 -10.32 2.08
C GLN A 67 35.20 -9.22 1.15
N LYS A 68 36.17 -9.51 0.27
CA LYS A 68 36.63 -8.52 -0.72
C LYS A 68 35.53 -8.11 -1.70
N LEU A 69 34.67 -9.05 -2.11
CA LEU A 69 33.51 -8.74 -2.95
C LEU A 69 32.58 -7.72 -2.29
N ASN A 70 32.22 -7.92 -1.02
CA ASN A 70 31.35 -6.99 -0.29
C ASN A 70 31.97 -5.60 -0.14
N GLU A 71 33.27 -5.53 0.16
CA GLU A 71 33.98 -4.26 0.29
C GLU A 71 34.05 -3.49 -1.05
N ALA A 72 34.36 -4.20 -2.14
CA ALA A 72 34.40 -3.63 -3.49
C ALA A 72 33.01 -3.16 -3.96
N MET A 73 31.95 -3.95 -3.70
CA MET A 73 30.58 -3.53 -4.00
C MET A 73 30.17 -2.27 -3.21
N MET A 74 30.54 -2.19 -1.93
CA MET A 74 30.26 -1.00 -1.11
C MET A 74 31.01 0.24 -1.61
N LYS A 75 32.28 0.10 -2.03
CA LYS A 75 33.04 1.19 -2.67
C LYS A 75 32.38 1.64 -3.97
N LEU A 76 31.96 0.71 -4.83
CA LEU A 76 31.26 1.03 -6.08
C LEU A 76 29.97 1.83 -5.83
N TYR A 77 29.17 1.44 -4.84
CA TYR A 77 27.96 2.17 -4.47
C TYR A 77 28.25 3.59 -3.96
N GLN A 78 29.34 3.78 -3.22
CA GLN A 78 29.76 5.09 -2.72
C GLN A 78 30.27 6.00 -3.84
N GLU A 79 31.09 5.49 -4.75
CA GLU A 79 31.62 6.23 -5.91
C GLU A 79 30.50 6.73 -6.81
N HIS A 80 29.51 5.87 -7.08
CA HIS A 80 28.35 6.23 -7.90
C HIS A 80 27.23 6.93 -7.12
N LYS A 81 27.41 7.15 -5.80
CA LYS A 81 26.44 7.80 -4.90
C LYS A 81 25.05 7.16 -4.95
N VAL A 82 24.99 5.84 -5.12
CA VAL A 82 23.72 5.11 -5.23
C VAL A 82 23.44 4.41 -3.91
N ASN A 83 22.24 4.64 -3.35
CA ASN A 83 21.84 4.03 -2.08
C ASN A 83 20.94 2.80 -2.34
N PRO A 84 21.39 1.57 -2.03
CA PRO A 84 20.57 0.37 -2.22
C PRO A 84 19.29 0.36 -1.36
N LEU A 85 19.30 1.06 -0.21
CA LEU A 85 18.14 1.18 0.67
C LEU A 85 17.10 2.19 0.14
N ALA A 86 17.49 3.10 -0.75
CA ALA A 86 16.53 4.01 -1.38
C ALA A 86 15.54 3.25 -2.29
N SER A 87 15.90 2.04 -2.74
CA SER A 87 15.04 1.18 -3.55
C SER A 87 13.91 0.53 -2.74
N CYS A 88 14.07 0.32 -1.43
CA CYS A 88 13.00 -0.23 -0.58
C CYS A 88 12.15 0.86 0.10
N LEU A 89 12.54 2.14 -0.03
CA LEU A 89 11.82 3.27 0.56
C LEU A 89 10.36 3.41 0.10
N PRO A 90 9.99 3.18 -1.18
CA PRO A 90 8.58 3.22 -1.60
C PRO A 90 7.73 2.17 -0.90
N LEU A 91 8.27 0.97 -0.70
CA LEU A 91 7.57 -0.11 -0.01
C LEU A 91 7.33 0.25 1.45
N LEU A 92 8.36 0.79 2.13
CA LEU A 92 8.24 1.24 3.52
C LEU A 92 7.25 2.41 3.66
N ALA A 93 7.21 3.33 2.70
CA ALA A 93 6.25 4.43 2.68
C ALA A 93 4.80 3.94 2.42
N GLN A 94 4.64 2.85 1.67
CA GLN A 94 3.34 2.23 1.39
C GLN A 94 2.79 1.41 2.57
N MET A 95 3.65 0.85 3.41
CA MET A 95 3.25 -0.01 4.56
C MET A 95 2.23 0.67 5.50
N PRO A 96 2.43 1.93 5.95
CA PRO A 96 1.43 2.63 6.76
C PRO A 96 0.06 2.76 6.09
N VAL A 97 0.05 3.06 4.79
CA VAL A 97 -1.18 3.19 3.99
C VAL A 97 -1.93 1.87 3.95
N PHE A 98 -1.20 0.78 3.72
CA PHE A 98 -1.77 -0.56 3.68
C PHE A 98 -2.42 -0.93 5.03
N ILE A 99 -1.75 -0.66 6.16
CA ILE A 99 -2.29 -0.92 7.49
C ILE A 99 -3.57 -0.11 7.75
N ILE A 100 -3.58 1.16 7.35
CA ILE A 100 -4.75 2.04 7.49
C ILE A 100 -5.92 1.50 6.67
N MET A 101 -5.69 1.17 5.40
CA MET A 101 -6.72 0.63 4.51
C MET A 101 -7.26 -0.71 5.00
N PHE A 102 -6.37 -1.61 5.39
CA PHE A 102 -6.74 -2.93 5.93
C PHE A 102 -7.61 -2.79 7.19
N ARG A 103 -7.25 -1.89 8.11
CA ARG A 103 -8.06 -1.61 9.31
C ARG A 103 -9.40 -0.96 8.97
N ALA A 104 -9.46 -0.07 7.99
CA ALA A 104 -10.71 0.55 7.57
C ALA A 104 -11.67 -0.49 6.98
N ILE A 105 -11.19 -1.36 6.09
CA ILE A 105 -11.99 -2.46 5.50
C ILE A 105 -12.43 -3.46 6.58
N HIS A 106 -11.53 -3.84 7.46
CA HIS A 106 -11.86 -4.74 8.57
C HIS A 106 -12.82 -4.09 9.58
N GLY A 107 -12.78 -2.77 9.72
CA GLY A 107 -13.76 -1.99 10.47
C GLY A 107 -15.14 -2.03 9.82
N LEU A 108 -15.22 -1.81 8.50
CA LEU A 108 -16.47 -1.86 7.72
C LEU A 108 -17.14 -3.23 7.75
N THR A 109 -16.33 -4.29 7.64
CA THR A 109 -16.81 -5.68 7.53
C THR A 109 -16.90 -6.39 8.87
N HIS A 110 -16.75 -5.65 9.98
CA HIS A 110 -16.81 -6.22 11.32
C HIS A 110 -18.20 -6.80 11.58
N ARG A 111 -18.23 -8.05 12.03
CA ARG A 111 -19.43 -8.80 12.42
C ARG A 111 -19.05 -9.77 13.54
N ASP A 112 -19.94 -9.96 14.50
CA ASP A 112 -19.68 -10.81 15.67
C ASP A 112 -19.73 -12.31 15.33
N SER A 113 -20.46 -12.68 14.27
CA SER A 113 -20.59 -14.03 13.73
C SER A 113 -20.76 -13.96 12.21
N ILE A 114 -20.51 -15.05 11.49
CA ILE A 114 -20.62 -15.12 10.01
C ILE A 114 -22.01 -14.68 9.54
N ASN A 115 -23.06 -14.99 10.30
CA ASN A 115 -24.45 -14.63 10.00
C ASN A 115 -24.96 -13.41 10.77
N ALA A 116 -24.10 -12.77 11.57
CA ALA A 116 -24.47 -11.55 12.26
C ALA A 116 -24.46 -10.36 11.28
N PRO A 117 -25.35 -9.37 11.48
CA PRO A 117 -25.32 -8.13 10.72
C PRO A 117 -23.99 -7.39 10.92
N PHE A 118 -23.61 -6.59 9.92
CA PHE A 118 -22.41 -5.76 10.00
C PHE A 118 -22.55 -4.68 11.07
N THR A 119 -21.48 -4.50 11.84
CA THR A 119 -21.32 -3.45 12.86
C THR A 119 -20.09 -2.61 12.54
N PRO A 120 -20.18 -1.67 11.56
CA PRO A 120 -19.04 -0.91 11.10
C PRO A 120 -18.33 -0.17 12.24
N LYS A 121 -17.03 -0.37 12.39
CA LYS A 121 -16.16 0.35 13.34
C LYS A 121 -15.36 1.43 12.61
N TYR A 122 -15.09 2.55 13.30
CA TYR A 122 -14.36 3.74 12.80
C TYR A 122 -15.11 4.65 11.82
N PHE A 123 -16.37 4.35 11.50
CA PHE A 123 -17.21 5.19 10.63
C PHE A 123 -18.24 5.95 11.46
N ASP A 124 -18.44 7.22 11.10
CA ASP A 124 -19.45 8.07 11.74
C ASP A 124 -20.86 7.53 11.48
N HIS A 125 -21.69 7.46 12.51
CA HIS A 125 -23.09 7.02 12.42
C HIS A 125 -23.93 7.86 11.46
N SER A 126 -23.50 9.10 11.18
CA SER A 126 -24.16 9.99 10.22
C SER A 126 -23.79 9.71 8.75
N SER A 127 -22.74 8.94 8.49
CA SER A 127 -22.28 8.67 7.14
C SER A 127 -23.16 7.66 6.40
N GLU A 128 -23.36 7.86 5.10
CA GLU A 128 -24.18 6.95 4.26
C GLU A 128 -23.62 5.52 4.26
N ILE A 129 -22.29 5.38 4.27
CA ILE A 129 -21.60 4.09 4.33
C ILE A 129 -21.86 3.33 5.64
N TYR A 130 -22.07 4.04 6.75
CA TYR A 130 -22.46 3.42 8.01
C TYR A 130 -23.89 2.92 7.94
N ARG A 131 -24.82 3.76 7.44
CA ARG A 131 -26.24 3.41 7.32
C ARG A 131 -26.50 2.29 6.30
N SER A 132 -25.69 2.22 5.26
CA SER A 132 -25.82 1.19 4.22
C SER A 132 -25.42 -0.19 4.71
N LEU A 133 -24.56 -0.28 5.74
CA LEU A 133 -24.05 -1.53 6.29
C LEU A 133 -24.67 -1.90 7.65
N TYR A 134 -24.99 -0.92 8.48
CA TYR A 134 -25.49 -1.17 9.83
C TYR A 134 -26.78 -1.99 9.80
N GLY A 135 -26.75 -3.17 10.43
CA GLY A 135 -27.90 -4.07 10.47
C GLY A 135 -28.10 -4.92 9.21
N LYS A 136 -27.26 -4.79 8.18
CA LYS A 136 -27.34 -5.60 6.95
C LYS A 136 -26.35 -6.76 6.98
N THR A 137 -26.67 -7.83 6.26
CA THR A 137 -25.82 -9.03 6.09
C THR A 137 -25.11 -9.08 4.75
N GLU A 138 -25.49 -8.22 3.80
CA GLU A 138 -24.95 -8.16 2.44
C GLU A 138 -24.19 -6.85 2.22
N MET A 139 -23.08 -6.94 1.50
CA MET A 139 -22.27 -5.78 1.09
C MET A 139 -22.20 -5.76 -0.43
N LEU A 140 -23.24 -5.19 -1.05
CA LEU A 140 -23.31 -5.09 -2.51
C LEU A 140 -22.38 -3.98 -3.02
N SER A 141 -21.48 -4.34 -3.92
CA SER A 141 -20.67 -3.41 -4.72
C SER A 141 -20.61 -3.91 -6.15
N LEU A 142 -20.93 -3.04 -7.11
CA LEU A 142 -20.98 -3.39 -8.54
C LEU A 142 -21.76 -4.68 -8.86
N GLY A 143 -22.87 -4.92 -8.15
CA GLY A 143 -23.71 -6.12 -8.33
C GLY A 143 -23.15 -7.42 -7.72
N ILE A 144 -22.00 -7.35 -7.04
CA ILE A 144 -21.36 -8.46 -6.35
C ILE A 144 -21.54 -8.27 -4.84
N ASP A 145 -22.00 -9.32 -4.15
CA ASP A 145 -22.04 -9.33 -2.69
C ASP A 145 -20.65 -9.68 -2.14
N LEU A 146 -19.94 -8.67 -1.65
CA LEU A 146 -18.60 -8.79 -1.06
C LEU A 146 -18.63 -9.48 0.31
N ALA A 147 -19.82 -9.70 0.91
CA ALA A 147 -19.95 -10.41 2.19
C ALA A 147 -19.79 -11.93 2.05
N LYS A 148 -20.08 -12.46 0.85
CA LYS A 148 -19.96 -13.89 0.52
C LYS A 148 -18.51 -14.23 0.23
N LYS A 149 -17.98 -15.24 0.93
CA LYS A 149 -16.69 -15.84 0.57
C LYS A 149 -16.88 -16.62 -0.74
N PRO A 150 -15.95 -16.53 -1.70
CA PRO A 150 -15.93 -17.42 -2.85
C PRO A 150 -15.77 -18.88 -2.43
#